data_AF-A0A8A3P882-F1
#
_entry.id   AF-A0A8A3P882-F1
#
_cell.length_a   1.000
_cell.length_b   1.000
_cell.length_c   1.000
_cell.angle_alpha   90.00
_cell.angle_beta   90.00
_cell.angle_gamma   90.00
#
_symmetry.space_group_name_H-M   'P 1'
#
loop_
_entity.id
_entity.type
_entity.pdbx_description
1 polymer ?
#
loop_
_entity_poly.entity_id
_entity_poly.type
_entity_poly.pdbx_seq_one_letter_code
_entity_poly.pdbx_strand_id
1 'polypeptide(L)'
;MTSAAEKEYPLERSTMGTSRLYVQHYLWQRLLGHLLHPSIPIKENIKIADIACGTGIWLLDVAKQLADSNTSAQLDGFDISSAQYPPSGLLPSNVKLDILDIFEPVPEALWGKYDVVHIGLLCLVVRDCNPGPVLDNLLKLLSSQASNSTSCF
;
A
#
# COMPACT_ATOMS: atom_id res chain seq x y z
N MET A 1 -23.22 -19.98 -5.32
CA MET A 1 -22.80 -19.52 -3.97
C MET A 1 -22.11 -18.18 -4.17
N THR A 2 -22.88 -17.11 -4.04
CA THR A 2 -22.42 -15.73 -4.21
C THR A 2 -21.58 -15.35 -2.99
N SER A 3 -20.27 -15.29 -3.18
CA SER A 3 -19.32 -14.87 -2.17
C SER A 3 -19.62 -13.42 -1.76
N ALA A 4 -19.48 -13.11 -0.47
CA ALA A 4 -19.70 -11.82 0.18
C ALA A 4 -18.80 -10.66 -0.33
N ALA A 5 -18.18 -10.81 -1.50
CA ALA A 5 -17.26 -9.87 -2.14
C ALA A 5 -17.95 -8.91 -3.14
N GLU A 6 -19.26 -9.06 -3.40
CA GLU A 6 -20.10 -8.01 -4.00
C GLU A 6 -20.59 -7.01 -2.93
N LYS A 7 -19.77 -6.68 -1.93
CA LYS A 7 -19.95 -5.40 -1.23
C LYS A 7 -19.71 -4.32 -2.30
N GLU A 8 -20.78 -3.62 -2.67
CA GLU A 8 -20.88 -2.62 -3.73
C GLU A 8 -19.66 -1.67 -3.74
N TYR A 9 -18.66 -2.00 -4.54
CA TYR A 9 -17.48 -1.15 -4.70
C TYR A 9 -17.77 -0.13 -5.80
N PRO A 10 -17.66 1.17 -5.52
CA PRO A 10 -18.16 2.22 -6.41
C PRO A 10 -17.35 2.36 -7.70
N LEU A 11 -16.14 1.79 -7.78
CA LEU A 11 -15.26 1.94 -8.93
C LEU A 11 -15.15 0.64 -9.73
N GLU A 12 -15.28 0.76 -11.04
CA GLU A 12 -15.21 -0.37 -11.96
C GLU A 12 -13.81 -1.01 -11.95
N ARG A 13 -13.79 -2.36 -12.04
CA ARG A 13 -12.58 -3.21 -12.13
C ARG A 13 -12.37 -3.83 -13.52
N SER A 14 -12.97 -3.24 -14.56
CA SER A 14 -12.75 -3.65 -15.95
C SER A 14 -11.37 -3.21 -16.45
N THR A 15 -11.03 -3.57 -17.69
CA THR A 15 -9.84 -3.07 -18.38
C THR A 15 -9.76 -1.54 -18.34
N MET A 16 -10.91 -0.85 -18.49
CA MET A 16 -10.96 0.61 -18.44
C MET A 16 -10.68 1.13 -17.02
N GLY A 17 -11.21 0.46 -15.99
CA GLY A 17 -10.89 0.73 -14.59
C GLY A 17 -9.40 0.51 -14.26
N THR A 18 -8.78 -0.50 -14.85
CA THR A 18 -7.34 -0.77 -14.73
C THR A 18 -6.51 0.29 -15.46
N SER A 19 -6.87 0.67 -16.69
CA SER A 19 -6.21 1.77 -17.42
C SER A 19 -6.28 3.10 -16.66
N ARG A 20 -7.43 3.40 -16.03
CA ARG A 20 -7.58 4.57 -15.14
C ARG A 20 -6.52 4.58 -14.05
N LEU A 21 -6.29 3.46 -13.36
CA LEU A 21 -5.30 3.37 -12.28
C LEU A 21 -3.87 3.65 -12.78
N TYR A 22 -3.48 3.11 -13.94
CA TYR A 22 -2.18 3.39 -14.54
C TYR A 22 -2.01 4.86 -14.93
N VAL A 23 -3.04 5.49 -15.50
CA VAL A 23 -3.01 6.92 -15.86
C VAL A 23 -2.96 7.79 -14.62
N GLN A 24 -3.78 7.50 -13.59
CA GLN A 24 -3.76 8.21 -12.32
C GLN A 24 -2.37 8.16 -11.68
N HIS A 25 -1.78 6.97 -11.60
CA HIS A 25 -0.43 6.78 -11.08
C HIS A 25 0.62 7.60 -11.85
N TYR A 26 0.59 7.55 -13.18
CA TYR A 26 1.48 8.35 -14.03
C TYR A 26 1.35 9.86 -13.76
N LEU A 27 0.11 10.37 -13.64
CA LEU A 27 -0.14 11.78 -13.36
C LEU A 27 0.35 12.18 -11.95
N TRP A 28 0.08 11.35 -10.94
CA TRP A 28 0.50 11.61 -9.56
C TRP A 28 2.03 11.63 -9.41
N GLN A 29 2.72 10.67 -10.03
CA GLN A 29 4.19 10.68 -10.03
C GLN A 29 4.77 11.96 -10.62
N ARG A 30 4.20 12.45 -11.73
CA ARG A 30 4.67 13.70 -12.37
C ARG A 30 4.35 14.94 -11.56
N LEU A 31 3.22 14.95 -10.85
CA LEU A 31 2.82 16.08 -10.03
C LEU A 31 3.65 16.16 -8.73
N LEU A 32 3.87 15.03 -8.07
CA LEU A 32 4.58 14.96 -6.80
C LEU A 32 6.09 14.94 -6.97
N GLY A 33 6.60 14.40 -8.08
CA GLY A 33 8.03 14.30 -8.37
C GLY A 33 8.77 13.22 -7.57
N HIS A 34 8.05 12.43 -6.76
CA HIS A 34 8.61 11.36 -5.95
C HIS A 34 7.59 10.22 -5.73
N LEU A 35 8.07 9.00 -5.55
CA LEU A 35 7.27 7.84 -5.12
C LEU A 35 7.13 7.82 -3.60
N LEU A 36 8.28 7.84 -2.91
CA LEU A 36 8.40 8.05 -1.48
C LEU A 36 8.88 9.47 -1.23
N HIS A 37 8.23 10.18 -0.31
CA HIS A 37 8.63 11.54 0.02
C HIS A 37 10.09 11.54 0.56
N PRO A 38 10.97 12.47 0.12
CA PRO A 38 12.39 12.48 0.49
C PRO A 38 12.70 12.53 1.99
N SER A 39 11.73 12.94 2.82
CA SER A 39 11.87 12.93 4.28
C SER A 39 11.68 11.56 4.92
N ILE A 40 11.20 10.56 4.17
CA ILE A 40 11.04 9.20 4.67
C ILE A 40 12.42 8.53 4.61
N PRO A 41 13.03 8.16 5.74
CA PRO A 41 14.36 7.57 5.74
C PRO A 41 14.29 6.15 5.15
N ILE A 42 15.05 5.94 4.08
CA ILE A 42 15.23 4.62 3.49
C ILE A 42 16.39 3.93 4.22
N LYS A 43 16.13 2.71 4.70
CA LYS A 43 17.10 1.87 5.42
C LYS A 43 17.15 0.48 4.81
N GLU A 44 18.21 -0.26 5.09
CA GLU A 44 18.30 -1.66 4.70
C GLU A 44 17.19 -2.49 5.33
N ASN A 45 16.66 -3.43 4.54
CA ASN A 45 15.55 -4.32 4.89
C ASN A 45 14.27 -3.57 5.30
N ILE A 46 14.04 -2.39 4.71
CA ILE A 46 12.81 -1.61 4.94
C ILE A 46 11.58 -2.42 4.54
N LYS A 47 10.53 -2.35 5.37
CA LYS A 47 9.25 -3.01 5.10
C LYS A 47 8.21 -1.97 4.74
N ILE A 48 7.67 -2.05 3.54
CA ILE A 48 6.68 -1.10 3.02
C ILE A 48 5.38 -1.83 2.70
N ALA A 49 4.27 -1.28 3.19
CA ALA A 49 2.94 -1.70 2.78
C ALA A 49 2.28 -0.65 1.88
N ASP A 50 1.57 -1.09 0.85
CA ASP A 50 0.66 -0.27 0.05
C ASP A 50 -0.78 -0.77 0.25
N ILE A 51 -1.64 0.04 0.84
CA ILE A 51 -3.01 -0.35 1.23
C ILE A 51 -4.03 0.25 0.27
N ALA A 52 -4.99 -0.57 -0.14
CA ALA A 52 -5.87 -0.32 -1.29
C ALA A 52 -5.06 -0.11 -2.59
N CYS A 53 -4.11 -1.02 -2.84
CA CYS A 53 -3.09 -0.86 -3.87
C CYS A 53 -3.61 -0.98 -5.32
N GLY A 54 -4.86 -1.42 -5.53
CA GLY A 54 -5.44 -1.60 -6.86
C GLY A 54 -4.63 -2.59 -7.70
N THR A 55 -3.90 -2.09 -8.70
CA THR A 55 -3.00 -2.91 -9.54
C THR A 55 -1.67 -3.25 -8.87
N GLY A 56 -1.33 -2.58 -7.76
CA GLY A 56 0.00 -2.63 -7.15
C GLY A 56 1.07 -1.83 -7.90
N ILE A 57 0.70 -1.03 -8.91
CA ILE A 57 1.67 -0.33 -9.77
C ILE A 57 2.60 0.62 -8.99
N TRP A 58 2.10 1.30 -7.97
CA TRP A 58 2.93 2.16 -7.13
C TRP A 58 4.02 1.35 -6.43
N LEU A 59 3.64 0.21 -5.84
CA LEU A 59 4.57 -0.68 -5.14
C LEU A 59 5.61 -1.29 -6.09
N LEU A 60 5.24 -1.61 -7.33
CA LEU A 60 6.17 -2.09 -8.36
C LEU A 60 7.21 -1.04 -8.76
N ASP A 61 6.80 0.22 -8.90
CA ASP A 61 7.74 1.29 -9.19
C ASP A 61 8.66 1.60 -7.99
N VAL A 62 8.15 1.49 -6.76
CA VAL A 62 8.98 1.55 -5.54
C VAL A 62 9.99 0.40 -5.52
N ALA A 63 9.58 -0.83 -5.89
CA ALA A 63 10.48 -1.97 -5.98
C ALA A 63 11.64 -1.70 -6.95
N LYS A 64 11.33 -1.12 -8.11
CA LYS A 64 12.35 -0.72 -9.09
C LYS A 64 13.28 0.35 -8.53
N GLN A 65 12.75 1.40 -7.91
CA GLN A 65 13.54 2.47 -7.31
C GLN A 65 14.52 1.95 -6.24
N LEU A 66 14.07 1.03 -5.39
CA LEU A 66 14.91 0.44 -4.34
C LEU A 66 15.96 -0.50 -4.92
N ALA A 67 15.61 -1.28 -5.95
CA ALA A 67 16.56 -2.12 -6.67
C ALA A 67 17.68 -1.31 -7.34
N ASP A 68 17.35 -0.17 -7.97
CA ASP A 68 18.34 0.72 -8.60
C ASP A 68 19.35 1.28 -7.56
N SER A 69 18.92 1.43 -6.31
CA SER A 69 19.77 1.83 -5.18
C SER A 69 20.43 0.67 -4.43
N ASN A 70 20.20 -0.57 -4.87
CA ASN A 70 20.63 -1.81 -4.20
C ASN A 70 20.19 -1.92 -2.72
N THR A 71 19.02 -1.35 -2.39
CA THR A 71 18.45 -1.41 -1.04
C THR A 71 17.59 -2.66 -0.90
N SER A 72 17.88 -3.50 0.10
CA SER A 72 17.01 -4.63 0.44
C SER A 72 15.68 -4.13 1.03
N ALA A 73 14.55 -4.66 0.55
CA ALA A 73 13.23 -4.26 1.03
C ALA A 73 12.22 -5.40 0.91
N GLN A 74 11.23 -5.42 1.80
CA GLN A 74 10.02 -6.22 1.67
C GLN A 74 8.84 -5.31 1.33
N LEU A 75 8.10 -5.67 0.28
CA LEU A 75 7.05 -4.83 -0.28
C LEU A 75 5.75 -5.64 -0.34
N ASP A 76 4.77 -5.28 0.49
CA ASP A 76 3.50 -5.99 0.55
C ASP A 76 2.35 -5.05 0.13
N GLY A 77 1.62 -5.40 -0.93
CA GLY A 77 0.44 -4.68 -1.40
C GLY A 77 -0.83 -5.39 -0.98
N PHE A 78 -1.83 -4.61 -0.59
CA PHE A 78 -3.10 -5.12 -0.09
C PHE A 78 -4.27 -4.40 -0.75
N ASP A 79 -5.25 -5.16 -1.24
CA ASP A 79 -6.50 -4.64 -1.77
C ASP A 79 -7.66 -5.55 -1.37
N ILE A 80 -8.89 -5.04 -1.37
CA ILE A 80 -10.08 -5.87 -1.09
C ILE A 80 -10.32 -6.91 -2.21
N SER A 81 -9.68 -6.77 -3.37
CA SER A 81 -9.80 -7.69 -4.49
C SER A 81 -8.49 -7.87 -5.26
N SER A 82 -8.17 -9.11 -5.62
CA SER A 82 -7.02 -9.44 -6.48
C SER A 82 -7.31 -9.30 -7.99
N ALA A 83 -8.51 -8.84 -8.38
CA ALA A 83 -8.96 -8.86 -9.77
C ALA A 83 -8.11 -8.00 -10.73
N GLN A 84 -7.38 -7.01 -10.19
CA GLN A 84 -6.55 -6.10 -10.97
C GLN A 84 -5.05 -6.35 -10.78
N TYR A 85 -4.67 -7.39 -10.03
CA TYR A 85 -3.26 -7.73 -9.80
C TYR A 85 -2.62 -8.29 -11.07
N PRO A 86 -1.34 -7.99 -11.31
CA PRO A 86 -0.58 -8.72 -12.31
C PRO A 86 -0.46 -10.21 -11.92
N PRO A 87 -0.19 -11.10 -12.89
CA PRO A 87 0.16 -12.49 -12.60
C PRO A 87 1.33 -12.58 -11.62
N SER A 88 1.21 -13.44 -10.61
CA SER A 88 2.21 -13.58 -9.54
C SER A 88 3.60 -13.94 -10.05
N GLY A 89 3.72 -14.70 -11.15
CA GLY A 89 5.00 -15.03 -11.78
C GLY A 89 5.73 -13.85 -12.43
N LEU A 90 5.08 -12.69 -12.55
CA LEU A 90 5.69 -11.45 -13.06
C LEU A 90 6.09 -10.48 -11.93
N LEU A 91 5.78 -10.81 -10.67
CA LEU A 91 6.16 -9.98 -9.53
C LEU A 91 7.65 -10.15 -9.21
N PRO A 92 8.35 -9.06 -8.83
CA PRO A 92 9.66 -9.17 -8.20
C PRO A 92 9.61 -10.08 -6.97
N SER A 93 10.72 -10.75 -6.66
CA SER A 93 10.78 -11.71 -5.55
C SER A 93 10.52 -11.10 -4.16
N ASN A 94 10.67 -9.78 -4.04
CA ASN A 94 10.43 -9.04 -2.82
C ASN A 94 9.08 -8.31 -2.76
N VAL A 95 8.22 -8.52 -3.77
CA VAL A 95 6.87 -7.96 -3.83
C VAL A 95 5.83 -9.06 -3.65
N LYS A 96 4.92 -8.88 -2.69
CA LYS A 96 3.74 -9.73 -2.50
C LYS A 96 2.48 -8.88 -2.61
N LEU A 97 1.47 -9.37 -3.33
CA LEU A 97 0.14 -8.77 -3.36
C LEU A 97 -0.87 -9.75 -2.75
N ASP A 98 -1.71 -9.29 -1.82
CA ASP A 98 -2.64 -10.15 -1.07
C ASP A 98 -3.97 -9.43 -0.78
N ILE A 99 -5.01 -10.19 -0.42
CA ILE A 99 -6.34 -9.62 -0.17
C ILE A 99 -6.46 -9.17 1.29
N LEU A 100 -6.90 -7.92 1.51
CA LEU A 100 -7.25 -7.37 2.81
C LEU A 100 -8.30 -6.26 2.68
N ASP A 101 -9.40 -6.40 3.43
CA ASP A 101 -10.39 -5.33 3.60
C ASP A 101 -9.94 -4.40 4.73
N ILE A 102 -9.45 -3.20 4.39
CA ILE A 102 -8.96 -2.22 5.37
C ILE A 102 -10.06 -1.64 6.26
N PHE A 103 -11.34 -1.85 5.92
CA PHE A 103 -12.47 -1.44 6.74
C PHE A 103 -12.80 -2.46 7.85
N GLU A 104 -12.21 -3.65 7.80
CA GLU A 104 -12.35 -4.70 8.81
C GLU A 104 -11.11 -4.72 9.72
N PRO A 105 -11.18 -5.33 10.92
CA PRO A 105 -10.00 -5.44 11.79
C PRO A 105 -8.80 -6.10 11.09
N VAL A 106 -7.66 -5.42 11.11
CA VAL A 106 -6.41 -5.93 10.51
C VAL A 106 -5.91 -7.17 11.28
N PRO A 107 -5.50 -8.26 10.59
CA PRO A 107 -4.93 -9.44 11.23
C PRO A 107 -3.73 -9.12 12.12
N GLU A 108 -3.66 -9.73 13.31
CA GLU A 108 -2.59 -9.50 14.29
C GLU A 108 -1.18 -9.77 13.73
N ALA A 109 -1.05 -10.71 12.79
CA ALA A 109 0.21 -11.02 12.12
C ALA A 109 0.81 -9.86 11.31
N LEU A 110 0.01 -8.83 11.01
CA LEU A 110 0.45 -7.62 10.30
C LEU A 110 0.73 -6.45 11.24
N TRP A 111 0.46 -6.58 12.53
CA TRP A 111 0.62 -5.48 13.47
C TRP A 111 2.10 -5.15 13.68
N GLY A 112 2.43 -3.86 13.66
CA GLY A 112 3.79 -3.38 13.86
C GLY A 112 4.80 -3.84 12.80
N LYS A 113 4.33 -4.32 11.64
CA LYS A 113 5.18 -5.02 10.66
C LYS A 113 5.91 -4.07 9.72
N TYR A 114 5.34 -2.90 9.42
CA TYR A 114 5.78 -2.05 8.31
C TYR A 114 6.40 -0.75 8.80
N ASP A 115 7.56 -0.38 8.26
CA ASP A 115 8.20 0.90 8.54
C ASP A 115 7.50 2.05 7.82
N VAL A 116 6.90 1.76 6.66
CA VAL A 116 6.15 2.71 5.84
C VAL A 116 4.83 2.07 5.43
N VAL A 117 3.75 2.81 5.61
CA VAL A 117 2.42 2.45 5.10
C VAL A 117 1.98 3.55 4.15
N HIS A 118 1.82 3.18 2.88
CA HIS A 118 1.31 4.06 1.84
C HIS A 118 -0.19 3.82 1.64
N ILE A 119 -0.92 4.92 1.41
CA ILE A 119 -2.30 4.92 0.96
C ILE A 119 -2.45 5.92 -0.18
N GLY A 120 -3.10 5.51 -1.26
CA GLY A 120 -3.39 6.37 -2.41
C GLY A 120 -4.88 6.48 -2.64
N LEU A 121 -5.42 7.71 -2.74
CA LEU A 121 -6.81 7.99 -3.11
C LEU A 121 -7.89 7.28 -2.28
N LEU A 122 -7.54 6.74 -1.10
CA LEU A 122 -8.45 6.02 -0.22
C LEU A 122 -9.61 6.90 0.26
N CYS A 123 -9.42 8.22 0.30
CA CYS A 123 -10.44 9.21 0.65
C CYS A 123 -11.70 9.12 -0.23
N LEU A 124 -11.60 8.60 -1.46
CA LEU A 124 -12.74 8.44 -2.37
C LEU A 124 -13.72 7.34 -1.94
N VAL A 125 -13.29 6.45 -1.03
CA VAL A 125 -14.06 5.28 -0.59
C VAL A 125 -14.25 5.24 0.92
N VAL A 126 -13.82 6.27 1.65
CA VAL A 126 -14.08 6.40 3.09
C VAL A 126 -15.59 6.54 3.32
N ARG A 127 -16.14 5.66 4.16
CA ARG A 127 -17.57 5.62 4.49
C ARG A 127 -17.91 6.71 5.51
N ASP A 128 -19.13 7.23 5.43
CA ASP A 128 -19.72 8.17 6.41
C ASP A 128 -18.88 9.43 6.68
N CYS A 129 -17.99 9.80 5.74
CA CYS A 129 -17.00 10.86 5.92
C CYS A 129 -16.13 10.70 7.20
N ASN A 130 -15.99 9.48 7.71
CA ASN A 130 -15.25 9.19 8.93
C ASN A 130 -14.03 8.30 8.64
N PRO A 131 -12.81 8.88 8.55
CA PRO A 131 -11.60 8.10 8.32
C PRO A 131 -11.08 7.39 9.58
N GLY A 132 -11.62 7.68 10.77
CA GLY A 132 -11.09 7.21 12.07
C GLY A 132 -10.84 5.70 12.12
N PRO A 133 -11.85 4.84 11.85
CA PRO A 133 -11.67 3.39 11.90
C PRO A 133 -10.59 2.86 10.94
N VAL A 134 -10.50 3.45 9.74
CA VAL A 134 -9.49 3.09 8.75
C VAL A 134 -8.10 3.54 9.20
N LEU A 135 -7.99 4.75 9.76
CA LEU A 135 -6.74 5.24 10.33
C LEU A 135 -6.27 4.37 11.49
N ASP A 136 -7.16 3.94 12.38
CA ASP A 136 -6.80 3.04 13.49
C ASP A 136 -6.22 1.72 12.96
N ASN A 137 -6.78 1.17 11.89
CA ASN A 137 -6.27 -0.01 11.22
C ASN A 137 -4.91 0.23 10.54
N LEU A 138 -4.74 1.35 9.84
CA LEU A 138 -3.47 1.72 9.21
C LEU A 138 -2.36 1.93 10.25
N LEU A 139 -2.68 2.57 11.38
CA LEU A 139 -1.73 2.79 12.47
C LEU A 139 -1.28 1.48 13.12
N LYS A 140 -2.14 0.46 13.21
CA LYS A 140 -1.75 -0.87 13.70
C LYS A 140 -0.69 -1.53 12.82
N LEU A 141 -0.66 -1.24 11.52
CA LEU A 141 0.33 -1.81 10.59
C LEU A 141 1.73 -1.23 10.79
N LEU A 142 1.81 0.03 11.25
CA LEU A 142 3.08 0.74 11.41
C LEU A 142 3.88 0.18 12.58
N SER A 143 5.15 -0.10 12.32
CA SER A 143 6.12 -0.44 13.37
C SER A 143 6.27 0.75 14.31
N SER A 144 6.31 0.49 15.63
CA SER A 144 6.66 1.53 16.59
C SER A 144 8.10 1.96 16.31
N GLN A 145 8.31 3.21 15.89
CA GLN A 145 9.64 3.79 15.87
C GLN A 145 10.15 3.77 17.31
N ALA A 146 11.19 2.98 17.61
CA ALA A 146 11.84 3.09 18.89
C ALA A 146 12.29 4.55 19.02
N SER A 147 11.66 5.30 19.93
CA SER A 147 12.15 6.58 20.36
C SER A 147 13.54 6.32 20.93
N ASN A 148 14.59 6.61 20.15
CA ASN A 148 15.91 6.79 20.70
C ASN A 148 15.86 8.06 21.54
N SER A 149 15.31 7.93 22.75
CA SER A 149 15.40 8.89 23.84
C SER A 149 16.84 8.90 24.33
N THR A 150 17.73 9.45 23.52
CA THR A 150 19.06 9.87 23.97
C THR A 150 19.00 11.38 24.16
N SER A 151 18.60 11.79 25.36
CA SER A 151 19.03 13.06 25.93
C SER A 151 19.51 12.81 27.36
N CYS A 152 20.68 12.19 27.47
CA CYS A 152 21.61 12.60 28.51
C CYS A 152 22.33 13.83 27.98
N PHE A 153 22.03 14.99 28.56
CA PHE A 153 22.99 16.02 28.98
C PHE A 153 22.28 16.91 30.01
#